data_AF-A0A382E6J9-F1
#
_entry.id   AF-A0A382E6J9-F1
#
_cell.length_a   1.000
_cell.length_b   1.000
_cell.length_c   1.000
_cell.angle_alpha   90.00
_cell.angle_beta   90.00
_cell.angle_gamma   90.00
#
_symmetry.space_group_name_H-M   'P 1'
#
loop_
_entity.id
_entity.type
_entity.pdbx_description
1 polymer ?
#
loop_
_entity_poly.entity_id
_entity_poly.type
_entity_poly.pdbx_seq_one_letter_code
_entity_poly.pdbx_strand_id
1 'polypeptide(L)'
;MDPSFVLVLLRSFMKKCPQCGKGKIFSSYLKLFKNCSNCEEEFSGFRTDDFGPWLTIILAGHIIVPLVLFVEQNYAPALWLQ
;
A
#
# COMPACT_ATOMS: atom_id res chain seq x y z
N MET A 1 17.61 3.48 -23.87
CA MET A 1 16.65 4.58 -24.04
C MET A 1 15.86 4.65 -22.78
N ASP A 2 16.14 5.66 -21.97
CA ASP A 2 15.49 5.80 -20.67
C ASP A 2 14.08 6.35 -20.86
N PRO A 3 13.07 5.78 -20.17
CA PRO A 3 11.70 6.24 -20.27
C PRO A 3 11.55 7.67 -19.74
N SER A 4 10.58 8.40 -20.27
CA SER A 4 10.26 9.73 -19.75
C SER A 4 9.78 9.67 -18.30
N PHE A 5 10.02 10.74 -17.55
CA PHE A 5 9.67 10.83 -16.13
C PHE A 5 8.19 10.53 -15.86
N VAL A 6 7.29 11.05 -16.71
CA VAL A 6 5.84 10.80 -16.63
C VAL A 6 5.52 9.31 -16.79
N LEU A 7 6.20 8.64 -17.72
CA LEU A 7 6.00 7.22 -17.98
C LEU A 7 6.49 6.37 -16.80
N VAL A 8 7.62 6.75 -16.20
CA VAL A 8 8.16 6.12 -14.99
C VAL A 8 7.15 6.20 -13.85
N LEU A 9 6.60 7.39 -13.58
CA LEU A 9 5.60 7.58 -12.52
C LEU A 9 4.34 6.74 -12.75
N LEU A 10 3.81 6.74 -13.98
CA LEU A 10 2.63 5.93 -14.33
C LEU A 10 2.88 4.43 -14.13
N ARG A 11 4.03 3.92 -14.57
CA ARG A 11 4.40 2.50 -14.41
C ARG A 11 4.54 2.13 -12.94
N SER A 12 5.20 2.98 -12.14
CA SER A 12 5.35 2.79 -10.70
C SER A 12 3.99 2.81 -9.98
N PHE A 13 3.08 3.71 -10.35
CA PHE A 13 1.72 3.77 -9.81
C PHE A 13 0.92 2.48 -10.13
N MET A 14 1.09 1.93 -11.33
CA MET A 14 0.52 0.64 -11.73
C MET A 14 1.25 -0.57 -11.12
N LYS A 15 2.21 -0.37 -10.20
CA LYS A 15 3.03 -1.41 -9.56
C LYS A 15 3.89 -2.22 -10.54
N LYS A 16 4.26 -1.62 -11.68
CA LYS A 16 5.09 -2.23 -12.72
C LYS A 16 6.48 -1.59 -12.77
N CYS A 17 7.46 -2.35 -13.25
CA CYS A 17 8.84 -1.92 -13.38
C CYS A 17 8.91 -0.57 -14.13
N PRO A 18 9.57 0.45 -13.57
CA PRO A 18 9.67 1.78 -14.19
C PRO A 18 10.41 1.73 -15.54
N GLN A 19 11.39 0.84 -15.66
CA GLN A 19 12.23 0.69 -16.84
C GLN A 19 11.53 -0.04 -17.99
N CYS A 20 11.05 -1.28 -17.78
CA CYS A 20 10.44 -2.07 -18.85
C CYS A 20 8.90 -2.02 -18.90
N GLY A 21 8.22 -1.63 -17.83
CA GLY A 21 6.76 -1.60 -17.74
C GLY A 21 6.06 -2.97 -17.72
N LYS A 22 6.79 -4.09 -17.66
CA LYS A 22 6.25 -5.46 -17.69
C LYS A 22 6.33 -6.20 -16.36
N GLY A 23 7.49 -6.17 -15.69
CA GLY A 23 7.70 -6.88 -14.42
C GLY A 23 6.97 -6.21 -13.25
N LYS A 24 6.64 -6.98 -12.20
CA LYS A 24 6.06 -6.46 -10.96
C LYS A 24 7.17 -5.94 -10.03
N ILE A 25 6.92 -4.86 -9.31
CA ILE A 25 7.86 -4.30 -8.33
C ILE A 25 7.69 -5.00 -6.97
N PHE A 26 6.44 -5.20 -6.55
CA PHE A 26 6.10 -5.73 -5.23
C PHE A 26 5.82 -7.24 -5.28
N SER A 27 6.46 -7.98 -4.37
CA SER A 27 6.22 -9.41 -4.12
C SER A 27 5.11 -9.66 -3.11
N SER A 28 4.89 -8.71 -2.20
CA SER A 28 3.81 -8.70 -1.21
C SER A 28 3.45 -7.24 -0.89
N TYR A 29 2.64 -6.98 0.14
CA TYR A 29 2.08 -5.65 0.44
C TYR A 29 3.12 -4.51 0.38
N LEU A 30 4.25 -4.65 1.09
CA LEU A 30 5.36 -3.67 1.08
C LEU A 30 6.71 -4.27 0.69
N LYS A 31 6.73 -5.58 0.36
CA LYS A 31 7.98 -6.29 0.08
C LYS A 31 8.34 -6.15 -1.40
N LEU A 32 9.42 -5.46 -1.69
CA LEU A 32 9.97 -5.33 -3.05
C LEU A 32 10.64 -6.64 -3.51
N PHE A 33 10.62 -6.91 -4.82
CA PHE A 33 11.57 -7.86 -5.42
C PHE A 33 12.98 -7.27 -5.41
N LYS A 34 14.02 -8.11 -5.43
CA LYS A 34 15.40 -7.63 -5.57
C LYS A 34 15.67 -7.07 -6.97
N ASN A 35 15.20 -7.78 -8.00
CA ASN A 35 15.40 -7.45 -9.41
C ASN A 35 14.11 -7.65 -10.20
N CYS A 36 13.98 -6.96 -11.34
CA CYS A 36 12.88 -7.15 -12.26
C CYS A 36 12.96 -8.51 -12.98
N SER A 37 11.85 -9.26 -13.03
CA SER A 37 11.79 -10.56 -13.72
C SER A 37 11.88 -10.51 -15.25
N ASN A 38 11.87 -9.32 -15.87
CA ASN A 38 11.88 -9.17 -17.33
C ASN A 38 13.09 -8.40 -17.86
N CYS A 39 13.59 -7.40 -17.13
CA CYS A 39 14.73 -6.60 -17.56
C CYS A 39 15.87 -6.55 -16.54
N GLU A 40 15.78 -7.35 -15.46
CA GLU A 40 16.81 -7.54 -14.43
C GLU A 40 17.24 -6.29 -13.64
N GLU A 41 16.59 -5.15 -13.88
CA GLU A 41 16.74 -3.90 -13.14
C GLU A 41 16.68 -4.12 -11.61
N GLU A 42 17.64 -3.57 -10.88
CA GLU A 42 17.75 -3.74 -9.43
C GLU A 42 16.85 -2.76 -8.67
N PHE A 43 16.07 -3.25 -7.71
CA PHE A 43 15.17 -2.46 -6.87
C PHE A 43 15.64 -2.33 -5.41
N SER A 44 16.79 -2.92 -5.06
CA SER A 44 17.29 -3.04 -3.68
C SER A 44 17.66 -1.70 -3.02
N GLY A 45 17.98 -0.68 -3.82
CA GLY A 45 18.39 0.65 -3.34
C GLY A 45 17.25 1.57 -2.89
N PHE A 46 15.99 1.20 -3.16
CA PHE A 46 14.84 2.03 -2.78
C PHE A 46 14.50 1.83 -1.30
N ARG A 47 14.88 2.80 -0.46
CA ARG A 47 14.36 2.94 0.89
C ARG A 47 12.92 3.46 0.81
N THR A 48 11.96 2.55 0.83
CA THR A 48 10.55 2.90 0.99
C THR A 48 10.30 3.39 2.41
N ASP A 49 9.75 4.60 2.51
CA ASP A 49 9.24 5.20 3.75
C ASP A 49 7.99 4.44 4.25
N ASP A 50 7.63 4.60 5.53
CA ASP A 50 6.51 3.92 6.21
C ASP A 50 5.12 4.48 5.85
N PHE A 51 5.04 5.25 4.76
CA PHE A 51 3.78 5.81 4.27
C PHE A 51 2.69 4.75 4.02
N GLY A 52 3.06 3.60 3.44
CA GLY A 52 2.12 2.51 3.17
C GLY A 52 1.44 1.95 4.44
N PRO A 53 2.22 1.51 5.45
CA PRO A 53 1.69 1.17 6.77
C PRO A 53 0.82 2.27 7.39
N TRP A 54 1.29 3.52 7.36
CA TRP A 54 0.58 4.63 8.01
C TRP A 54 -0.79 4.90 7.37
N LEU A 55 -0.86 4.88 6.04
CA LEU A 55 -2.11 4.99 5.30
C LEU A 55 -3.08 3.86 5.66
N THR A 56 -2.57 2.63 5.84
CA THR A 56 -3.39 1.48 6.25
C THR A 56 -3.99 1.68 7.64
N ILE A 57 -3.19 2.14 8.60
CA ILE A 57 -3.64 2.39 9.98
C ILE A 57 -4.72 3.48 10.00
N ILE A 58 -4.53 4.56 9.24
CA ILE A 58 -5.52 5.64 9.16
C ILE A 58 -6.83 5.15 8.58
N LEU A 59 -6.79 4.44 7.44
CA LEU A 59 -7.99 3.92 6.82
C LEU A 59 -8.70 2.91 7.72
N ALA A 60 -7.94 1.98 8.33
CA ALA A 60 -8.49 1.02 9.27
C ALA A 60 -9.13 1.70 10.48
N GLY A 61 -8.46 2.70 11.07
CA GLY A 61 -8.99 3.47 12.20
C GLY A 61 -10.29 4.18 11.84
N HIS A 62 -10.34 4.87 10.69
CA HIS A 62 -11.53 5.61 10.26
C HIS A 62 -12.68 4.73 9.75
N ILE A 63 -12.44 3.43 9.53
CA ILE A 63 -13.50 2.47 9.19
C ILE A 63 -13.97 1.74 10.45
N ILE A 64 -13.03 1.17 11.21
CA ILE A 64 -13.33 0.31 12.36
C ILE A 64 -13.87 1.13 13.53
N VAL A 65 -13.27 2.29 13.86
CA VAL A 65 -13.69 3.08 15.02
C VAL A 65 -15.13 3.58 14.86
N PRO A 66 -15.55 4.18 13.73
CA PRO A 66 -16.95 4.59 13.56
C PRO A 66 -17.93 3.42 13.55
N LEU A 67 -17.56 2.26 13.01
CA LEU A 67 -18.40 1.08 13.05
C LEU A 67 -18.62 0.57 14.48
N VAL A 68 -17.56 0.51 15.29
CA VAL A 68 -17.65 0.13 16.70
C VAL A 68 -18.52 1.14 17.45
N LEU A 69 -18.27 2.44 17.26
CA LEU A 69 -19.08 3.49 17.90
C LEU A 69 -20.56 3.42 17.47
N PHE A 70 -20.84 3.12 16.21
CA PHE A 70 -22.21 2.94 15.72
C PHE A 70 -22.90 1.77 16.41
N VAL A 71 -22.22 0.62 16.55
CA VAL A 71 -22.78 -0.55 17.23
C VAL A 71 -23.01 -0.25 18.71
N GLU A 72 -22.03 0.33 19.40
CA GLU A 72 -22.15 0.73 20.80
C GLU A 72 -23.33 1.68 21.02
N GLN A 73 -23.46 2.74 20.20
CA GLN A 73 -24.53 3.71 20.37
C GLN A 73 -25.95 3.16 20.15
N ASN A 74 -26.10 2.13 19.31
CA ASN A 74 -27.42 1.60 18.93
C ASN A 74 -27.81 0.32 19.68
N TYR A 75 -26.83 -0.43 20.18
CA TYR A 75 -27.04 -1.77 20.72
C TYR A 75 -26.37 -2.01 22.08
N ALA A 76 -25.65 -1.04 22.66
CA ALA A 76 -25.09 -1.22 24.00
C ALA A 76 -26.22 -1.44 25.01
N PRO A 77 -26.13 -2.49 25.85
CA PRO A 77 -27.06 -2.66 26.95
C PRO A 77 -26.89 -1.51 27.95
N ALA A 78 -27.90 -1.28 28.79
CA ALA A 78 -27.77 -0.30 29.85
C ALA A 78 -26.55 -0.61 30.73
N LEU A 79 -25.80 0.40 31.17
CA LEU A 79 -24.50 0.26 31.87
C LEU A 79 -24.49 -0.70 33.07
N TRP A 80 -25.63 -0.95 33.71
CA TRP A 80 -25.75 -1.89 34.83
C TRP A 80 -25.80 -3.37 34.39
N LEU A 81 -25.95 -3.62 33.09
CA LEU A 81 -25.90 -4.93 32.42
C LEU A 81 -24.57 -5.16 31.66
N GLN A 82 -23.68 -4.16 31.60
CA GLN A 82 -22.44 -4.16 30.82
C GLN A 82 -21.24 -4.65 31.64
#